data_AF-X1H580-F1
#
_entry.id   AF-X1H580-F1
#
_cell.length_a   1.000
_cell.length_b   1.000
_cell.length_c   1.000
_cell.angle_alpha   90.00
_cell.angle_beta   90.00
_cell.angle_gamma   90.00
#
_symmetry.space_group_name_H-M   'P 1'
#
loop_
_entity.id
_entity.type
_entity.pdbx_description
1 polymer ?
#
loop_
_entity_poly.entity_id
_entity_poly.type
_entity_poly.pdbx_seq_one_letter_code
_entity_poly.pdbx_strand_id
1 'polypeptide(L)'
;MYLDDNKHRFPYTMEWLYSNMPSGYCMWHDEENNLDNHPENASLFWPYLPSKDIHLCRTFKIVAKNKGCSNPNHDPSIPIKPQYSYSMNAFLGGDGQGMVSNEYEVRHPAYVFVFSEENSWEVPGLTGSGCGINDNNLRIGIPPDIVDCFATYHNPPGRDINKGSANLVFVDGHVDSIKAEEQKDGGNFKLAWPREKSDIP
;
A
#
# COMPACT_ATOMS: atom_id res chain seq x y z
N MET A 1 -8.18 18.39 -0.02
CA MET A 1 -6.95 18.83 -0.73
C MET A 1 -6.92 18.23 -2.14
N TYR A 2 -6.39 17.02 -2.37
CA TYR A 2 -6.45 16.40 -3.72
C TYR A 2 -7.89 16.13 -4.19
N LEU A 3 -8.71 15.45 -3.37
CA LEU A 3 -10.08 15.07 -3.77
C LEU A 3 -10.94 16.30 -4.08
N ASP A 4 -10.88 17.33 -3.25
CA ASP A 4 -11.61 18.59 -3.47
C ASP A 4 -11.24 19.23 -4.82
N ASP A 5 -9.95 19.27 -5.16
CA ASP A 5 -9.45 19.84 -6.42
C ASP A 5 -9.79 18.96 -7.63
N ASN A 6 -10.12 17.68 -7.42
CA ASN A 6 -10.37 16.68 -8.45
C ASN A 6 -11.81 16.14 -8.44
N LYS A 7 -12.78 16.94 -7.98
CA LYS A 7 -14.21 16.60 -7.98
C LYS A 7 -14.51 15.27 -7.27
N HIS A 8 -13.81 15.04 -6.17
CA HIS A 8 -13.90 13.84 -5.34
C HIS A 8 -13.54 12.54 -6.07
N ARG A 9 -12.78 12.61 -7.17
CA ARG A 9 -12.29 11.42 -7.87
C ARG A 9 -10.98 10.93 -7.28
N PHE A 10 -10.89 9.64 -7.01
CA PHE A 10 -9.64 9.00 -6.64
C PHE A 10 -8.67 9.03 -7.84
N PRO A 11 -7.35 9.15 -7.60
CA PRO A 11 -6.35 8.92 -8.65
C PRO A 11 -6.42 7.45 -9.11
N TYR A 12 -5.94 7.16 -10.32
CA TYR A 12 -5.65 5.77 -10.68
C TYR A 12 -4.53 5.23 -9.76
N THR A 13 -4.70 4.02 -9.22
CA THR A 13 -3.87 3.51 -8.12
C THR A 13 -2.42 3.27 -8.49
N MET A 14 -2.11 3.10 -9.78
CA MET A 14 -0.73 2.99 -10.27
C MET A 14 -0.08 4.35 -10.56
N GLU A 15 -0.84 5.43 -10.52
CA GLU A 15 -0.41 6.77 -10.94
C GLU A 15 -0.49 7.80 -9.81
N TRP A 16 -0.79 7.43 -8.56
CA TRP A 16 -0.89 8.43 -7.50
C TRP A 16 0.48 9.02 -7.11
N LEU A 17 1.54 8.18 -7.09
CA LEU A 17 2.89 8.57 -6.67
C LEU A 17 3.85 8.81 -7.85
N TYR A 18 3.96 7.85 -8.78
CA TYR A 18 4.86 7.90 -9.94
C TYR A 18 4.08 8.04 -11.24
N SER A 19 4.53 8.90 -12.16
CA SER A 19 3.79 9.26 -13.39
C SER A 19 3.94 8.21 -14.49
N ASN A 20 5.04 7.50 -14.45
CA ASN A 20 5.28 6.30 -15.21
C ASN A 20 5.97 5.36 -14.26
N MET A 21 5.24 4.39 -13.71
CA MET A 21 5.79 3.44 -12.78
C MET A 21 6.60 2.41 -13.58
N PRO A 22 7.96 2.38 -13.52
CA PRO A 22 8.72 1.36 -14.21
C PRO A 22 8.17 -0.05 -13.93
N SER A 23 8.12 -0.89 -14.94
CA SER A 23 7.87 -2.32 -14.72
C SER A 23 9.04 -2.88 -13.89
N GLY A 24 8.86 -3.05 -12.58
CA GLY A 24 10.00 -3.40 -11.74
C GLY A 24 9.67 -3.58 -10.27
N TYR A 25 9.93 -4.78 -9.79
CA TYR A 25 9.79 -5.18 -8.41
C TYR A 25 10.73 -4.46 -7.41
N CYS A 26 11.74 -3.72 -7.88
CA CYS A 26 12.74 -3.07 -7.01
C CYS A 26 12.51 -1.58 -6.76
N MET A 27 11.49 -0.96 -7.38
CA MET A 27 11.34 0.50 -7.37
C MET A 27 11.22 1.12 -5.98
N TRP A 28 10.55 0.42 -5.07
CA TRP A 28 10.40 0.87 -3.70
C TRP A 28 11.75 1.04 -2.99
N HIS A 29 12.85 0.46 -3.48
CA HIS A 29 14.18 0.58 -2.87
C HIS A 29 15.29 1.07 -3.80
N ASP A 30 14.97 1.39 -5.05
CA ASP A 30 15.96 1.84 -6.01
C ASP A 30 16.16 3.36 -5.91
N GLU A 31 17.39 3.80 -5.65
CA GLU A 31 17.71 5.22 -5.48
C GLU A 31 17.59 6.02 -6.77
N GLU A 32 17.67 5.37 -7.94
CA GLU A 32 17.41 6.02 -9.23
C GLU A 32 15.95 6.51 -9.33
N ASN A 33 15.04 5.98 -8.51
CA ASN A 33 13.63 6.39 -8.44
C ASN A 33 13.33 7.36 -7.29
N ASN A 34 14.34 7.97 -6.67
CA ASN A 34 14.14 8.93 -5.58
C ASN A 34 13.49 10.23 -6.09
N LEU A 35 12.22 10.47 -5.75
CA LEU A 35 11.45 11.63 -6.20
C LEU A 35 11.94 12.99 -5.66
N ASP A 36 12.71 13.01 -4.56
CA ASP A 36 13.34 14.27 -4.13
C ASP A 36 14.43 14.71 -5.12
N ASN A 37 15.08 13.75 -5.80
CA ASN A 37 16.12 13.99 -6.81
C ASN A 37 15.55 14.02 -8.24
N HIS A 38 14.44 13.29 -8.47
CA HIS A 38 13.78 13.11 -9.76
C HIS A 38 12.28 13.50 -9.71
N PRO A 39 11.95 14.76 -9.34
CA PRO A 39 10.56 15.19 -9.20
C PRO A 39 9.78 15.14 -10.53
N GLU A 40 10.46 15.10 -11.67
CA GLU A 40 9.86 14.91 -13.01
C GLU A 40 9.16 13.55 -13.17
N ASN A 41 9.55 12.55 -12.37
CA ASN A 41 8.93 11.22 -12.36
C ASN A 41 7.75 11.13 -11.39
N ALA A 42 7.49 12.19 -10.62
CA ALA A 42 6.41 12.22 -9.66
C ALA A 42 5.05 12.46 -10.33
N SER A 43 3.98 12.11 -9.64
CA SER A 43 2.62 12.16 -10.17
C SER A 43 1.63 12.95 -9.32
N LEU A 44 0.35 12.61 -9.42
CA LEU A 44 -0.83 13.33 -8.97
C LEU A 44 -0.75 13.85 -7.52
N PHE A 45 -0.12 13.12 -6.60
CA PHE A 45 -0.04 13.51 -5.19
C PHE A 45 1.17 14.38 -4.87
N TRP A 46 2.18 14.42 -5.73
CA TRP A 46 3.42 15.15 -5.47
C TRP A 46 3.22 16.65 -5.22
N PRO A 47 2.34 17.38 -5.95
CA PRO A 47 2.06 18.79 -5.64
C PRO A 47 1.52 19.03 -4.22
N TYR A 48 0.94 18.01 -3.59
CA TYR A 48 0.33 18.09 -2.26
C TYR A 48 1.25 17.55 -1.16
N LEU A 49 2.08 16.56 -1.50
CA LEU A 49 2.99 15.85 -0.59
C LEU A 49 4.41 15.76 -1.21
N PRO A 50 5.11 16.89 -1.45
CA PRO A 50 6.35 16.92 -2.24
C PRO A 50 7.59 16.57 -1.40
N SER A 51 7.56 15.42 -0.73
CA SER A 51 8.72 14.91 0.00
C SER A 51 8.66 13.41 0.17
N LYS A 52 9.77 12.75 -0.15
CA LYS A 52 9.95 11.32 0.08
C LYS A 52 9.69 10.90 1.53
N ASP A 53 10.10 11.72 2.49
CA ASP A 53 9.96 11.37 3.92
C ASP A 53 8.48 11.26 4.36
N ILE A 54 7.54 11.80 3.58
CA ILE A 54 6.09 11.62 3.81
C ILE A 54 5.62 10.26 3.30
N HIS A 55 6.21 9.76 2.21
CA HIS A 55 5.85 8.49 1.55
C HIS A 55 6.59 7.29 2.13
N LEU A 56 7.50 7.51 3.07
CA LEU A 56 8.36 6.49 3.65
C LEU A 56 8.25 6.43 5.17
N CYS A 57 7.72 5.31 5.67
CA CYS A 57 7.70 5.04 7.09
C CYS A 57 9.11 4.87 7.66
N ARG A 58 9.36 5.54 8.80
CA ARG A 58 10.63 5.45 9.53
C ARG A 58 10.94 4.04 10.02
N THR A 59 9.93 3.30 10.49
CA THR A 59 10.09 1.90 10.92
C THR A 59 10.46 1.03 9.73
N PHE A 60 9.75 1.17 8.61
CA PHE A 60 10.02 0.46 7.36
C PHE A 60 11.46 0.67 6.89
N LYS A 61 11.92 1.93 6.86
CA LYS A 61 13.29 2.32 6.48
C LYS A 61 14.38 1.55 7.24
N ILE A 62 14.10 1.14 8.47
CA ILE A 62 15.01 0.36 9.32
C ILE A 62 14.86 -1.14 9.05
N VAL A 63 13.63 -1.67 9.03
CA VAL A 63 13.41 -3.11 8.91
C VAL A 63 13.69 -3.64 7.50
N ALA A 64 13.36 -2.86 6.46
CA ALA A 64 13.56 -3.25 5.07
C ALA A 64 15.03 -3.52 4.73
N LYS A 65 15.97 -2.77 5.33
CA LYS A 65 17.41 -3.01 5.17
C LYS A 65 17.87 -4.38 5.66
N ASN A 66 17.19 -4.93 6.66
CA ASN A 66 17.48 -6.27 7.18
C ASN A 66 16.73 -7.37 6.43
N LYS A 67 15.53 -7.06 5.93
CA LYS A 67 14.65 -8.02 5.27
C LYS A 67 14.92 -8.18 3.78
N GLY A 68 15.43 -7.14 3.12
CA GLY A 68 15.64 -7.14 1.68
C GLY A 68 14.34 -6.99 0.90
N CYS A 69 14.37 -7.49 -0.32
CA CYS A 69 13.26 -7.50 -1.27
C CYS A 69 12.90 -8.95 -1.60
N SER A 70 11.68 -9.38 -1.27
CA SER A 70 11.21 -10.74 -1.61
C SER A 70 10.55 -10.83 -2.98
N ASN A 71 10.46 -9.73 -3.72
CA ASN A 71 9.74 -9.73 -4.98
C ASN A 71 10.40 -10.65 -6.03
N PRO A 72 9.60 -11.31 -6.89
CA PRO A 72 10.12 -12.14 -7.96
C PRO A 72 10.93 -11.28 -8.94
N ASN A 73 12.06 -11.78 -9.44
CA ASN A 73 12.99 -11.01 -10.28
C ASN A 73 13.67 -9.81 -9.58
N HIS A 74 13.83 -9.86 -8.25
CA HIS A 74 14.68 -8.91 -7.55
C HIS A 74 16.11 -8.92 -8.13
N ASP A 75 16.62 -7.73 -8.49
CA ASP A 75 18.02 -7.53 -8.86
C ASP A 75 18.86 -7.27 -7.59
N PRO A 76 19.71 -8.23 -7.16
CA PRO A 76 20.50 -8.08 -5.94
C PRO A 76 21.60 -7.02 -6.05
N SER A 77 21.87 -6.48 -7.25
CA SER A 77 22.83 -5.38 -7.44
C SER A 77 22.26 -4.02 -7.02
N ILE A 78 20.93 -3.87 -6.98
CA ILE A 78 20.25 -2.65 -6.55
C ILE A 78 20.25 -2.60 -5.01
N PRO A 79 20.91 -1.61 -4.37
CA PRO A 79 20.93 -1.52 -2.92
C PRO A 79 19.53 -1.31 -2.33
N ILE A 80 19.28 -1.82 -1.13
CA ILE A 80 18.03 -1.54 -0.41
C ILE A 80 18.06 -0.11 0.17
N LYS A 81 17.64 0.86 -0.64
CA LYS A 81 17.45 2.27 -0.27
C LYS A 81 15.97 2.60 -0.38
N PRO A 82 15.17 2.42 0.68
CA PRO A 82 13.73 2.61 0.60
C PRO A 82 13.33 4.02 0.12
N GLN A 83 12.40 4.07 -0.83
CA GLN A 83 11.84 5.26 -1.44
C GLN A 83 10.40 5.50 -0.98
N TYR A 84 9.61 4.44 -0.81
CA TYR A 84 8.28 4.52 -0.24
C TYR A 84 7.94 3.24 0.54
N SER A 85 6.89 3.30 1.34
CA SER A 85 6.33 2.13 2.05
C SER A 85 4.81 2.08 2.07
N TYR A 86 4.15 3.17 1.65
CA TYR A 86 2.70 3.27 1.57
C TYR A 86 2.22 2.93 0.17
N SER A 87 1.09 2.23 0.11
CA SER A 87 0.39 1.85 -1.11
C SER A 87 -1.09 2.18 -0.97
N MET A 88 -1.71 2.48 -2.10
CA MET A 88 -3.11 2.89 -2.15
C MET A 88 -4.00 1.65 -2.26
N ASN A 89 -5.18 1.69 -1.64
CA ASN A 89 -6.21 0.68 -1.80
C ASN A 89 -6.59 0.50 -3.28
N ALA A 90 -6.31 -0.69 -3.83
CA ALA A 90 -6.58 -1.03 -5.23
C ALA A 90 -8.06 -0.85 -5.64
N PHE A 91 -9.00 -0.87 -4.68
CA PHE A 91 -10.43 -0.73 -4.95
C PHE A 91 -10.91 0.73 -5.07
N LEU A 92 -10.05 1.70 -4.78
CA LEU A 92 -10.33 3.13 -4.92
C LEU A 92 -9.55 3.71 -6.10
N GLY A 93 -10.25 4.09 -7.16
CA GLY A 93 -9.64 4.64 -8.38
C GLY A 93 -9.20 3.60 -9.41
N GLY A 94 -9.38 2.31 -9.13
CA GLY A 94 -9.18 1.21 -10.08
C GLY A 94 -10.37 1.00 -11.04
N ASP A 95 -10.21 0.10 -12.00
CA ASP A 95 -11.14 -0.17 -13.11
C ASP A 95 -11.70 -1.61 -13.13
N GLY A 96 -11.48 -2.37 -12.05
CA GLY A 96 -11.98 -3.72 -11.87
C GLY A 96 -13.38 -3.82 -11.25
N GLN A 97 -13.90 -5.05 -11.16
CA GLN A 97 -15.22 -5.32 -10.57
C GLN A 97 -15.29 -4.87 -9.10
N GLY A 98 -16.36 -4.15 -8.76
CA GLY A 98 -16.62 -3.67 -7.40
C GLY A 98 -15.87 -2.39 -7.01
N MET A 99 -14.86 -1.99 -7.79
CA MET A 99 -14.08 -0.78 -7.53
C MET A 99 -14.93 0.48 -7.71
N VAL A 100 -14.48 1.59 -7.11
CA VAL A 100 -15.15 2.90 -7.18
C VAL A 100 -14.18 3.95 -7.70
N SER A 101 -14.68 4.94 -8.44
CA SER A 101 -13.86 6.02 -8.99
C SER A 101 -14.00 7.33 -8.22
N ASN A 102 -15.06 7.45 -7.41
CA ASN A 102 -15.41 8.67 -6.69
C ASN A 102 -15.70 8.38 -5.21
N GLU A 103 -15.30 9.31 -4.34
CA GLU A 103 -15.49 9.25 -2.90
C GLU A 103 -16.95 9.00 -2.51
N TYR A 104 -17.91 9.60 -3.22
CA TYR A 104 -19.33 9.47 -2.93
C TYR A 104 -19.91 8.09 -3.26
N GLU A 105 -19.17 7.23 -3.95
CA GLU A 105 -19.57 5.84 -4.18
C GLU A 105 -19.21 4.92 -3.00
N VAL A 106 -18.36 5.36 -2.08
CA VAL A 106 -17.92 4.59 -0.92
C VAL A 106 -19.04 4.49 0.11
N ARG A 107 -19.47 3.27 0.45
CA ARG A 107 -20.62 3.06 1.35
C ARG A 107 -20.31 3.34 2.81
N HIS A 108 -19.10 3.01 3.24
CA HIS A 108 -18.68 3.16 4.64
C HIS A 108 -17.30 3.82 4.72
N PRO A 109 -17.19 5.14 4.47
CA PRO A 109 -15.90 5.83 4.44
C PRO A 109 -15.01 5.61 5.68
N ALA A 110 -15.63 5.52 6.86
CA ALA A 110 -14.96 5.23 8.13
C ALA A 110 -14.49 3.77 8.30
N TYR A 111 -14.70 2.90 7.31
CA TYR A 111 -14.27 1.50 7.35
C TYR A 111 -13.47 1.10 6.12
N VAL A 112 -13.29 2.00 5.16
CA VAL A 112 -12.55 1.74 3.93
C VAL A 112 -11.23 2.49 4.00
N PHE A 113 -10.11 1.77 3.93
CA PHE A 113 -8.79 2.41 3.91
C PHE A 113 -8.50 3.02 2.53
N VAL A 114 -7.72 4.10 2.52
CA VAL A 114 -7.15 4.72 1.31
C VAL A 114 -5.68 4.35 1.19
N PHE A 115 -4.91 4.51 2.27
CA PHE A 115 -3.49 4.17 2.29
C PHE A 115 -3.17 3.28 3.47
N SER A 116 -2.28 2.32 3.24
CA SER A 116 -1.65 1.55 4.28
C SER A 116 -0.24 1.17 3.84
N GLU A 117 0.54 0.70 4.81
CA GLU A 117 1.88 0.20 4.58
C GLU A 117 1.88 -1.27 4.13
N GLU A 118 2.95 -1.66 3.41
CA GLU A 118 3.23 -3.05 3.00
C GLU A 118 4.58 -3.56 3.54
N ASN A 119 4.73 -4.88 3.64
CA ASN A 119 6.01 -5.52 3.94
C ASN A 119 6.91 -5.55 2.69
N SER A 120 8.24 -5.49 2.86
CA SER A 120 9.19 -5.76 1.76
C SER A 120 9.50 -7.25 1.58
N TRP A 121 8.86 -8.10 2.39
CA TRP A 121 9.03 -9.54 2.45
C TRP A 121 7.68 -10.23 2.54
N GLU A 122 7.66 -11.50 2.15
CA GLU A 122 6.48 -12.36 2.28
C GLU A 122 6.20 -12.66 3.76
N VAL A 123 4.94 -12.51 4.18
CA VAL A 123 4.48 -12.93 5.51
C VAL A 123 3.69 -14.23 5.38
N PRO A 124 4.22 -15.37 5.88
CA PRO A 124 3.55 -16.66 5.73
C PRO A 124 2.11 -16.64 6.25
N GLY A 125 1.16 -17.04 5.39
CA GLY A 125 -0.26 -17.10 5.71
C GLY A 125 -1.01 -15.78 5.60
N LEU A 126 -0.34 -14.67 5.23
CA LEU A 126 -0.97 -13.36 4.96
C LEU A 126 -0.70 -12.86 3.55
N THR A 127 0.48 -13.13 3.00
CA THR A 127 0.82 -12.83 1.62
C THR A 127 0.60 -14.07 0.76
N GLY A 128 -0.09 -13.93 -0.38
CA GLY A 128 -0.31 -15.04 -1.32
C GLY A 128 0.41 -14.88 -2.66
N SER A 129 0.85 -13.66 -3.00
CA SER A 129 1.58 -13.34 -4.23
C SER A 129 3.06 -13.77 -4.22
N GLY A 130 3.61 -14.15 -3.06
CA GLY A 130 5.06 -14.31 -2.87
C GLY A 130 5.86 -13.01 -3.03
N CYS A 131 5.17 -11.86 -3.11
CA CYS A 131 5.76 -10.55 -3.28
C CYS A 131 5.65 -9.76 -1.96
N GLY A 132 6.64 -8.92 -1.68
CA GLY A 132 6.40 -7.75 -0.83
C GLY A 132 5.81 -6.61 -1.67
N ILE A 133 6.03 -5.39 -1.21
CA ILE A 133 5.64 -4.16 -1.91
C ILE A 133 6.13 -4.13 -3.37
N ASN A 134 5.22 -4.05 -4.35
CA ASN A 134 5.56 -4.28 -5.77
C ASN A 134 4.97 -3.26 -6.77
N ASP A 135 3.96 -2.45 -6.43
CA ASP A 135 3.32 -1.57 -7.42
C ASP A 135 2.56 -0.33 -6.84
N ASN A 136 2.83 0.09 -5.60
CA ASN A 136 2.10 1.19 -4.92
C ASN A 136 0.57 0.99 -4.87
N ASN A 137 0.08 -0.21 -5.20
CA ASN A 137 -1.31 -0.57 -5.41
C ASN A 137 -1.64 -1.80 -4.56
N LEU A 138 -2.09 -1.54 -3.34
CA LEU A 138 -2.34 -2.56 -2.34
C LEU A 138 -3.61 -3.34 -2.65
N ARG A 139 -3.46 -4.53 -3.24
CA ARG A 139 -4.57 -5.39 -3.63
C ARG A 139 -4.83 -6.46 -2.58
N ILE A 140 -5.68 -6.12 -1.61
CA ILE A 140 -6.12 -7.10 -0.61
C ILE A 140 -7.03 -8.14 -1.28
N GLY A 141 -6.71 -9.42 -1.11
CA GLY A 141 -7.49 -10.55 -1.60
C GLY A 141 -8.24 -11.30 -0.49
N ILE A 142 -9.15 -12.20 -0.89
CA ILE A 142 -9.83 -13.14 0.01
C ILE A 142 -9.29 -14.54 -0.32
N PRO A 143 -9.04 -15.42 0.66
CA PRO A 143 -8.70 -16.82 0.39
C PRO A 143 -9.67 -17.48 -0.60
N PRO A 144 -9.18 -18.26 -1.59
CA PRO A 144 -7.77 -18.64 -1.81
C PRO A 144 -6.93 -17.58 -2.55
N ASP A 145 -7.55 -16.55 -3.12
CA ASP A 145 -6.93 -15.52 -3.96
C ASP A 145 -6.32 -14.38 -3.14
N ILE A 146 -5.51 -14.72 -2.14
CA ILE A 146 -4.73 -13.73 -1.38
C ILE A 146 -3.64 -13.18 -2.31
N VAL A 147 -3.56 -11.85 -2.46
CA VAL A 147 -2.52 -11.19 -3.24
C VAL A 147 -1.56 -10.51 -2.27
N ASP A 148 -1.97 -9.36 -1.72
CA ASP A 148 -1.16 -8.55 -0.80
C ASP A 148 -1.74 -8.52 0.62
N CYS A 149 -0.95 -8.04 1.58
CA CYS A 149 -1.37 -7.83 2.96
C CYS A 149 -0.86 -6.50 3.51
N PHE A 150 -1.53 -5.98 4.54
CA PHE A 150 -1.01 -4.84 5.28
C PHE A 150 0.27 -5.22 6.02
N ALA A 151 1.12 -4.22 6.25
CA ALA A 151 2.33 -4.31 7.03
C ALA A 151 2.15 -5.04 8.38
N THR A 152 3.23 -5.64 8.87
CA THR A 152 3.24 -6.38 10.15
C THR A 152 4.35 -5.97 11.11
N TYR A 153 5.06 -4.89 10.80
CA TYR A 153 6.31 -4.53 11.49
C TYR A 153 6.18 -3.48 12.60
N HIS A 154 5.01 -2.88 12.82
CA HIS A 154 4.81 -1.97 13.95
C HIS A 154 4.48 -2.76 15.22
N ASN A 155 5.01 -2.31 16.35
CA ASN A 155 4.75 -2.90 17.69
C ASN A 155 4.82 -4.45 17.74
N PRO A 156 5.87 -5.07 17.18
CA PRO A 156 5.93 -6.53 17.03
C PRO A 156 6.03 -7.24 18.39
N PRO A 157 5.07 -8.11 18.75
CA PRO A 157 5.10 -8.83 20.01
C PRO A 157 6.33 -9.75 20.05
N GLY A 158 7.11 -9.68 21.12
CA GLY A 158 8.35 -10.46 21.25
C GLY A 158 9.39 -10.15 20.16
N ARG A 159 9.29 -8.99 19.50
CA ARG A 159 10.12 -8.59 18.34
C ARG A 159 9.88 -9.43 17.07
N ASP A 160 8.81 -10.21 17.02
CA ASP A 160 8.39 -10.95 15.83
C ASP A 160 7.66 -10.00 14.86
N ILE A 161 8.40 -9.50 13.87
CA ILE A 161 7.90 -8.52 12.90
C ILE A 161 6.90 -9.08 11.88
N ASN A 162 6.56 -10.36 11.96
CA ASN A 162 5.45 -10.94 11.21
C ASN A 162 4.14 -10.92 12.02
N LYS A 163 4.17 -10.46 13.29
CA LYS A 163 3.03 -10.47 14.21
C LYS A 163 2.63 -9.10 14.74
N GLY A 164 3.27 -8.03 14.27
CA GLY A 164 2.95 -6.66 14.64
C GLY A 164 1.71 -6.16 13.91
N SER A 165 1.72 -4.87 13.56
CA SER A 165 0.59 -4.17 12.95
C SER A 165 1.00 -3.28 11.78
N ALA A 166 0.00 -2.82 11.03
CA ALA A 166 0.08 -1.72 10.07
C ALA A 166 -0.68 -0.50 10.59
N ASN A 167 -0.35 0.69 10.07
CA ASN A 167 -1.20 1.87 10.18
C ASN A 167 -2.03 2.02 8.90
N LEU A 168 -3.27 2.46 9.05
CA LEU A 168 -4.20 2.72 7.95
C LEU A 168 -4.70 4.16 8.03
N VAL A 169 -4.89 4.76 6.85
CA VAL A 169 -5.63 6.00 6.66
C VAL A 169 -6.95 5.66 5.99
N PHE A 170 -8.08 6.13 6.51
CA PHE A 170 -9.41 5.84 6.00
C PHE A 170 -9.96 6.95 5.10
N VAL A 171 -11.02 6.64 4.33
CA VAL A 171 -11.60 7.59 3.36
C VAL A 171 -12.13 8.85 4.03
N ASP A 172 -12.68 8.77 5.24
CA ASP A 172 -13.10 9.93 6.03
C ASP A 172 -11.94 10.71 6.69
N GLY A 173 -10.70 10.25 6.51
CA GLY A 173 -9.48 10.89 6.98
C GLY A 173 -9.00 10.48 8.37
N HIS A 174 -9.72 9.61 9.10
CA HIS A 174 -9.18 9.10 10.37
C HIS A 174 -8.06 8.07 10.13
N VAL A 175 -7.32 7.79 11.20
CA VAL A 175 -6.26 6.78 11.20
C VAL A 175 -6.54 5.71 12.25
N ASP A 176 -6.21 4.47 11.92
CA ASP A 176 -6.28 3.33 12.84
C ASP A 176 -5.15 2.33 12.53
N SER A 177 -5.14 1.19 13.21
CA SER A 177 -4.18 0.11 13.03
C SER A 177 -4.86 -1.25 12.91
N ILE A 178 -4.21 -2.19 12.21
CA ILE A 178 -4.64 -3.58 12.13
C ILE A 178 -3.47 -4.50 12.49
N LYS A 179 -3.72 -5.49 13.35
CA LYS A 179 -2.72 -6.50 13.70
C LYS A 179 -2.65 -7.58 12.63
N ALA A 180 -1.48 -8.18 12.47
CA ALA A 180 -1.26 -9.33 11.59
C ALA A 180 -2.30 -10.45 11.81
N GLU A 181 -2.66 -10.73 13.07
CA GLU A 181 -3.66 -11.75 13.40
C GLU A 181 -5.05 -11.44 12.83
N GLU A 182 -5.43 -10.17 12.78
CA GLU A 182 -6.74 -9.72 12.29
C GLU A 182 -6.84 -9.74 10.75
N GLN A 183 -5.71 -9.88 10.06
CA GLN A 183 -5.64 -9.97 8.61
C GLN A 183 -5.89 -11.39 8.08
N LYS A 184 -5.72 -12.42 8.94
CA LYS A 184 -5.84 -13.82 8.54
C LYS A 184 -7.23 -14.13 7.99
N ASP A 185 -7.28 -15.16 7.15
CA ASP A 185 -8.52 -15.68 6.55
C ASP A 185 -9.36 -14.59 5.84
N GLY A 186 -8.69 -13.58 5.25
CA GLY A 186 -9.33 -12.46 4.57
C GLY A 186 -9.94 -11.41 5.50
N GLY A 187 -9.62 -11.43 6.80
CA GLY A 187 -10.15 -10.49 7.78
C GLY A 187 -9.83 -9.02 7.50
N ASN A 188 -8.80 -8.76 6.71
CA ASN A 188 -8.41 -7.45 6.20
C ASN A 188 -9.25 -6.97 4.99
N PHE A 189 -9.85 -7.87 4.20
CA PHE A 189 -10.56 -7.51 2.97
C PHE A 189 -11.74 -6.56 3.22
N LYS A 190 -12.43 -6.72 4.35
CA LYS A 190 -13.53 -5.84 4.78
C LYS A 190 -13.12 -4.37 4.91
N LEU A 191 -11.82 -4.09 5.06
CA LEU A 191 -11.28 -2.73 5.11
C LEU A 191 -10.95 -2.19 3.71
N ALA A 192 -10.78 -3.06 2.72
CA ALA A 192 -10.48 -2.67 1.34
C ALA A 192 -11.75 -2.39 0.52
N TRP A 193 -12.81 -3.16 0.78
CA TRP A 193 -14.00 -3.20 -0.07
C TRP A 193 -14.87 -1.91 0.03
N PRO A 194 -15.09 -1.18 -1.07
CA PRO A 194 -15.76 0.12 -1.03
C PRO A 194 -17.29 0.05 -1.13
N ARG A 195 -17.86 -1.11 -1.51
CA ARG A 195 -19.29 -1.32 -1.68
C ARG A 195 -19.93 -1.83 -0.38
N GLU A 196 -21.20 -2.25 -0.44
CA GLU A 196 -21.86 -2.84 0.72
C GLU A 196 -21.12 -4.10 1.16
N LYS A 197 -21.02 -4.31 2.48
CA LYS A 197 -20.33 -5.50 3.02
C LYS A 197 -21.04 -6.81 2.66
N SER A 198 -22.34 -6.74 2.35
CA SER A 198 -23.11 -7.87 1.81
C SER A 198 -22.67 -8.29 0.41
N ASP A 199 -21.95 -7.41 -0.31
CA ASP A 199 -21.57 -7.60 -1.71
C ASP A 199 -20.12 -8.08 -1.85
N ILE A 200 -19.47 -8.43 -0.73
CA ILE A 200 -18.15 -9.05 -0.74
C ILE A 200 -18.26 -10.40 -1.49
N PRO A 201 -17.43 -10.65 -2.53
CA PRO A 201 -17.47 -11.88 -3.33
C PRO A 201 -17.21 -13.18 -2.55
#